data_AF-A0A3D1CPZ3-F1
#
_entry.id   AF-A0A3D1CPZ3-F1
#
_cell.length_a   1.000
_cell.length_b   1.000
_cell.length_c   1.000
_cell.angle_alpha   90.00
_cell.angle_beta   90.00
_cell.angle_gamma   90.00
#
_symmetry.space_group_name_H-M   'P 1'
#
loop_
_entity.id
_entity.type
_entity.pdbx_description
1 polymer ?
#
loop_
_entity_poly.entity_id
_entity_poly.type
_entity_poly.pdbx_seq_one_letter_code
_entity_poly.pdbx_strand_id
1 'polypeptide(L)'
;MRKFLLASLLAVSLLVPNLTLAVGEAAKSYGLDATGAAAGLNTGTTENNDITQFIGKYAIKPILGLVGLAFFILMIYGGVLWMIAGGNETMVKKAQSILMNAFIGAVVIVAAYALTNAVLNAITVGSVSGTP
;
A
#
# COMPACT_ATOMS: atom_id res chain seq x y z
N MET A 1 -24.47 -6.71 -21.93
CA MET A 1 -23.39 -7.49 -21.28
C MET A 1 -22.00 -7.11 -21.81
N ARG A 2 -21.68 -7.29 -23.11
CA ARG A 2 -20.35 -6.97 -23.69
C ARG A 2 -19.90 -5.50 -23.52
N LYS A 3 -20.83 -4.56 -23.69
CA LYS A 3 -20.61 -3.10 -23.55
C LYS A 3 -20.42 -2.61 -22.10
N PHE A 4 -20.94 -3.34 -21.10
CA PHE A 4 -20.74 -3.02 -19.68
C PHE A 4 -19.38 -3.55 -19.17
N LEU A 5 -18.94 -4.71 -19.68
CA LEU A 5 -17.61 -5.25 -19.38
C LEU A 5 -16.48 -4.38 -19.96
N LEU A 6 -16.63 -3.90 -21.19
CA LEU A 6 -15.66 -2.96 -21.80
C LEU A 6 -15.64 -1.60 -21.09
N ALA A 7 -16.80 -1.09 -20.67
CA ALA A 7 -16.88 0.17 -19.91
C ALA A 7 -16.20 0.06 -18.53
N SER A 8 -16.35 -1.08 -17.83
CA SER A 8 -15.66 -1.34 -16.57
C SER A 8 -14.15 -1.48 -16.73
N LEU A 9 -13.68 -2.09 -17.82
CA LEU A 9 -12.25 -2.24 -18.11
C LEU A 9 -11.58 -0.89 -18.45
N LEU A 10 -12.30 -0.05 -19.21
CA LEU A 10 -11.83 1.30 -19.56
C LEU A 10 -11.81 2.25 -18.36
N ALA A 11 -12.83 2.17 -17.50
CA ALA A 11 -12.89 2.95 -16.26
C ALA A 11 -11.76 2.59 -15.29
N VAL A 12 -11.38 1.31 -15.20
CA VAL A 12 -10.22 0.87 -14.43
C VAL A 12 -8.91 1.40 -15.04
N SER A 13 -8.74 1.35 -16.37
CA SER A 13 -7.53 1.84 -17.05
C SER A 13 -7.31 3.36 -16.93
N LEU A 14 -8.37 4.15 -16.76
CA LEU A 14 -8.28 5.61 -16.57
C LEU A 14 -8.07 6.00 -15.10
N LEU A 15 -8.37 5.11 -14.15
CA LEU A 15 -8.20 5.37 -12.72
C LEU A 15 -6.83 4.91 -12.19
N VAL A 16 -6.24 3.87 -12.78
CA VAL A 16 -4.92 3.33 -12.40
C VAL A 16 -3.76 4.35 -12.50
N PRO A 17 -3.69 5.26 -13.50
CA PRO A 17 -2.63 6.27 -13.57
C PRO A 17 -2.69 7.30 -12.43
N ASN A 18 -3.88 7.55 -11.88
CA ASN A 18 -4.06 8.54 -10.82
C ASN A 18 -3.69 8.00 -9.43
N LEU A 19 -3.59 6.67 -9.26
CA LEU A 19 -3.20 6.06 -7.98
C LEU A 19 -1.68 5.84 -7.85
N THR A 20 -0.96 5.78 -8.98
CA THR A 20 0.52 5.71 -9.02
C THR A 20 1.20 7.08 -8.77
N LEU A 21 0.49 8.19 -8.94
CA LEU A 21 1.02 9.55 -8.74
C LEU A 21 0.93 10.07 -7.30
N ALA A 22 0.35 9.31 -6.36
CA ALA A 22 0.28 9.69 -4.95
C ALA A 22 1.31 8.96 -4.06
N VAL A 23 2.24 8.19 -4.65
CA VAL A 23 3.43 7.72 -3.93
C VAL A 23 4.38 8.91 -3.84
N GLY A 24 4.39 9.54 -2.65
CA GLY A 24 5.15 10.73 -2.32
C GLY A 24 6.43 10.88 -3.13
N GLU A 25 6.48 11.98 -3.88
CA GLU A 25 7.71 12.52 -4.45
C GLU A 25 8.68 12.68 -3.29
N ALA A 26 9.54 11.68 -3.08
CA ALA A 26 10.72 11.83 -2.25
C ALA A 26 11.39 13.10 -2.77
N ALA A 27 11.55 14.08 -1.87
CA ALA A 27 12.05 15.40 -2.16
C ALA A 27 13.10 15.31 -3.26
N LYS A 28 12.83 15.94 -4.41
CA LYS A 28 13.83 16.11 -5.47
C LYS A 28 15.01 16.83 -4.82
N SER A 29 16.03 16.06 -4.41
CA SER A 29 17.31 16.59 -3.95
C SER A 29 17.94 17.24 -5.17
N TYR A 30 17.76 18.56 -5.28
CA TYR A 30 18.25 19.39 -6.38
C TYR A 30 19.79 19.48 -6.33
N GLY A 31 20.46 18.35 -6.56
CA GLY A 31 21.92 18.27 -6.54
C GLY A 31 22.55 18.32 -5.15
N LEU A 32 21.79 18.43 -4.07
CA LEU A 32 22.32 18.47 -2.70
C LEU A 32 23.06 17.17 -2.34
N ASP A 33 22.58 16.02 -2.81
CA ASP A 33 23.24 14.73 -2.60
C ASP A 33 24.52 14.60 -3.43
N ALA A 34 24.55 15.17 -4.63
CA ALA A 34 25.72 15.16 -5.51
C ALA A 34 26.82 16.12 -5.01
N THR A 35 26.42 17.30 -4.51
CA THR A 35 27.35 18.28 -3.92
C THR A 35 27.84 17.84 -2.55
N GLY A 36 27.01 17.17 -1.73
CA GLY A 36 27.42 16.58 -0.45
C GLY A 36 28.47 15.47 -0.63
N ALA A 37 28.26 14.57 -1.60
CA ALA A 37 29.21 13.51 -1.94
C ALA A 37 30.56 14.04 -2.46
N ALA A 38 30.54 15.09 -3.29
CA ALA A 38 31.77 15.72 -3.79
C ALA A 38 32.54 16.49 -2.70
N ALA A 39 31.86 16.97 -1.66
CA ALA A 39 32.44 17.68 -0.53
C ALA A 39 32.94 16.75 0.59
N GLY A 40 32.81 15.42 0.45
CA GLY A 40 33.19 14.45 1.49
C GLY A 40 32.33 14.53 2.76
N LEU A 41 31.24 15.28 2.72
CA LEU A 41 30.26 15.37 3.80
C LEU A 41 29.23 14.27 3.53
N ASN A 42 29.20 13.25 4.39
CA ASN A 42 28.11 12.27 4.43
C ASN A 42 26.81 13.00 4.82
N THR A 43 26.21 13.71 3.87
CA THR A 43 24.88 14.31 4.01
C THR A 43 23.85 13.19 3.93
N GLY A 44 23.74 12.45 5.04
CA GLY A 44 22.51 11.78 5.44
C GLY A 44 21.96 10.63 4.60
N THR A 45 22.76 9.90 3.80
CA THR A 45 22.24 8.68 3.14
C THR A 45 23.15 7.46 3.12
N THR A 46 24.40 7.53 3.60
CA THR A 46 25.32 6.38 3.58
C THR A 46 25.75 5.99 4.98
N GLU A 47 24.88 5.28 5.70
CA GLU A 47 25.29 4.32 6.73
C GLU A 47 24.38 3.08 6.53
N ASN A 48 24.85 2.16 5.68
CA ASN A 48 24.52 0.72 5.70
C ASN A 48 23.06 0.26 5.51
N ASN A 49 22.26 0.97 4.71
CA ASN A 49 20.86 0.56 4.42
C ASN A 49 20.55 0.39 2.92
N ASP A 50 21.53 0.03 2.11
CA ASP A 50 21.30 -0.18 0.66
C ASP A 50 20.31 -1.34 0.44
N ILE A 51 20.42 -2.40 1.24
CA ILE A 51 19.48 -3.52 1.22
C ILE A 51 18.10 -3.10 1.74
N THR A 52 18.05 -2.31 2.82
CA THR A 52 16.78 -1.84 3.42
C THR A 52 16.03 -0.88 2.50
N GLN A 53 16.73 0.03 1.81
CA GLN A 53 16.12 0.93 0.83
C GLN A 53 15.76 0.19 -0.46
N PHE A 54 16.58 -0.76 -0.91
CA PHE A 54 16.26 -1.57 -2.09
C PHE A 54 15.03 -2.45 -1.85
N ILE A 55 14.98 -3.17 -0.72
CA ILE A 55 13.83 -4.00 -0.34
C ILE A 55 12.61 -3.11 -0.04
N GLY A 56 12.79 -2.01 0.68
CA GLY A 56 11.73 -1.06 1.02
C GLY A 56 11.08 -0.41 -0.20
N LYS A 57 11.89 -0.01 -1.19
CA LYS A 57 11.41 0.72 -2.38
C LYS A 57 10.99 -0.21 -3.52
N TYR A 58 11.67 -1.34 -3.72
CA TYR A 58 11.45 -2.21 -4.88
C TYR A 58 10.75 -3.53 -4.56
N ALA A 59 10.70 -3.99 -3.30
CA ALA A 59 10.02 -5.24 -2.93
C ALA A 59 8.73 -5.00 -2.13
N ILE A 60 8.80 -4.23 -1.04
CA ILE A 60 7.66 -4.07 -0.11
C ILE A 60 6.54 -3.23 -0.72
N LYS A 61 6.85 -2.08 -1.33
CA LYS A 61 5.84 -1.20 -1.95
C LYS A 61 4.99 -1.87 -3.04
N PRO A 62 5.56 -2.55 -4.06
CA PRO A 62 4.75 -3.17 -5.10
C PRO A 62 3.97 -4.39 -4.61
N ILE A 63 4.55 -5.21 -3.72
CA ILE A 63 3.85 -6.38 -3.16
C ILE A 63 2.67 -5.93 -2.31
N LEU A 64 2.83 -4.90 -1.48
CA LEU A 64 1.75 -4.37 -0.66
C LEU A 64 0.62 -3.77 -1.51
N GLY A 65 0.96 -3.12 -2.63
CA GLY A 65 0.00 -2.64 -3.63
C GLY A 65 -0.77 -3.78 -4.33
N LEU A 66 -0.06 -4.84 -4.75
CA LEU A 66 -0.66 -6.03 -5.36
C LEU A 66 -1.61 -6.77 -4.41
N VAL A 67 -1.20 -6.91 -3.14
CA VAL A 67 -2.04 -7.51 -2.09
C VAL A 67 -3.30 -6.66 -1.87
N GLY A 68 -3.15 -5.34 -1.71
CA GLY A 68 -4.29 -4.42 -1.57
C GLY A 68 -5.26 -4.50 -2.75
N LEU A 69 -4.75 -4.56 -3.98
CA LEU A 69 -5.56 -4.72 -5.19
C LEU A 69 -6.30 -6.06 -5.22
N ALA A 70 -5.66 -7.16 -4.79
CA ALA A 70 -6.32 -8.47 -4.70
C ALA A 70 -7.49 -8.45 -3.71
N PHE A 71 -7.31 -7.85 -2.54
CA PHE A 71 -8.40 -7.67 -1.56
C PHE A 71 -9.53 -6.79 -2.11
N PHE A 72 -9.21 -5.76 -2.86
CA PHE A 72 -10.21 -4.90 -3.51
C PHE A 72 -11.06 -5.67 -4.54
N ILE A 73 -10.45 -6.53 -5.35
CA ILE A 73 -11.16 -7.39 -6.30
C ILE A 73 -12.10 -8.37 -5.58
N LEU A 74 -11.64 -8.96 -4.46
CA LEU A 74 -12.47 -9.86 -3.65
C LEU A 74 -13.68 -9.13 -3.03
N MET A 75 -13.51 -7.87 -2.62
CA MET A 75 -14.61 -7.04 -2.11
C MET A 75 -15.67 -6.78 -3.18
N ILE A 76 -15.25 -6.47 -4.42
CA ILE A 76 -16.18 -6.34 -5.56
C ILE A 76 -16.89 -7.67 -5.84
N TYR A 77 -16.15 -8.79 -5.87
CA TYR A 77 -16.73 -10.10 -6.11
C TYR A 77 -17.78 -10.48 -5.06
N GLY A 78 -17.48 -10.26 -3.77
CA GLY A 78 -18.42 -10.48 -2.67
C GLY A 78 -19.66 -9.60 -2.78
N GLY A 79 -19.50 -8.33 -3.17
CA GLY A 79 -20.61 -7.40 -3.38
C GLY A 79 -21.52 -7.81 -4.54
N VAL A 80 -20.93 -8.22 -5.67
CA VAL A 80 -21.68 -8.73 -6.83
C VAL A 80 -22.42 -10.03 -6.49
N LEU A 81 -21.76 -10.94 -5.76
CA LEU A 81 -22.39 -12.18 -5.32
C LEU A 81 -23.60 -11.92 -4.40
N TRP A 82 -23.50 -10.90 -3.53
CA TRP A 82 -24.61 -10.49 -2.66
C TRP A 82 -25.79 -9.94 -3.47
N MET A 83 -25.53 -9.13 -4.49
CA MET A 83 -26.59 -8.57 -5.35
C MET A 83 -27.31 -9.63 -6.19
N ILE A 84 -26.61 -10.70 -6.61
CA ILE A 84 -27.20 -11.76 -7.45
C ILE A 84 -27.88 -12.85 -6.61
N ALA A 85 -27.68 -12.87 -5.28
CA ALA A 85 -28.23 -13.90 -4.39
C ALA A 85 -29.77 -13.99 -4.42
N GLY A 86 -30.48 -12.94 -4.82
CA GLY A 86 -31.89 -13.01 -5.25
C GLY A 86 -32.88 -13.59 -4.24
N GLY A 87 -32.56 -13.58 -2.94
CA GLY A 87 -33.38 -14.15 -1.87
C GLY A 87 -32.97 -15.56 -1.40
N ASN A 88 -31.94 -16.18 -1.99
CA ASN A 88 -31.35 -17.42 -1.48
C ASN A 88 -30.45 -17.13 -0.27
N GLU A 89 -30.91 -17.48 0.93
CA GLU A 89 -30.18 -17.25 2.19
C GLU A 89 -28.76 -17.83 2.18
N THR A 90 -28.54 -18.98 1.55
CA THR A 90 -27.23 -19.63 1.46
C THR A 90 -26.25 -18.76 0.68
N MET A 91 -26.71 -18.15 -0.42
CA MET A 91 -25.90 -17.26 -1.26
C MET A 91 -25.62 -15.92 -0.57
N VAL A 92 -26.62 -15.39 0.16
CA VAL A 92 -26.47 -14.18 0.98
C VAL A 92 -25.42 -14.40 2.07
N LYS A 93 -25.52 -15.51 2.81
CA LYS A 93 -24.59 -15.84 3.90
C LYS A 93 -23.16 -16.08 3.39
N LYS A 94 -23.04 -16.72 2.22
CA LYS A 94 -21.74 -16.90 1.54
C LYS A 94 -21.12 -15.56 1.13
N ALA A 95 -21.90 -14.68 0.51
CA ALA A 95 -21.42 -13.36 0.10
C ALA A 95 -20.98 -12.50 1.30
N GLN A 96 -21.77 -12.54 2.39
CA GLN A 96 -21.47 -11.83 3.62
C GLN A 96 -20.19 -12.36 4.28
N SER A 97 -19.96 -13.68 4.28
CA SER A 97 -18.71 -14.27 4.77
C SER A 97 -17.50 -13.83 3.95
N ILE A 98 -17.60 -13.79 2.62
CA ILE A 98 -16.52 -13.31 1.75
C ILE A 98 -16.20 -11.84 2.06
N LEU A 99 -17.23 -10.99 2.19
CA LEU A 99 -17.06 -9.58 2.53
C LEU A 99 -16.41 -9.40 3.90
N MET A 100 -16.83 -10.16 4.91
CA MET A 100 -16.28 -10.08 6.26
C MET A 100 -14.80 -10.49 6.28
N ASN A 101 -14.46 -11.59 5.60
CA ASN A 101 -13.08 -12.06 5.51
C ASN A 101 -12.18 -11.06 4.75
N ALA A 102 -12.69 -10.48 3.66
CA ALA A 102 -11.98 -9.44 2.91
C ALA A 102 -11.76 -8.17 3.75
N PHE A 103 -12.76 -7.76 4.53
CA PHE A 103 -12.67 -6.60 5.42
C PHE A 103 -11.65 -6.82 6.54
N ILE A 104 -11.68 -7.97 7.20
CA ILE A 104 -10.72 -8.32 8.27
C ILE A 104 -9.29 -8.29 7.72
N GLY A 105 -9.06 -8.88 6.53
CA GLY A 105 -7.74 -8.83 5.89
C GLY A 105 -7.26 -7.41 5.59
N ALA A 106 -8.14 -6.54 5.09
CA ALA A 106 -7.81 -5.13 4.86
C ALA A 106 -7.45 -4.39 6.17
N VAL A 107 -8.22 -4.61 7.23
CA VAL A 107 -7.96 -4.02 8.55
C VAL A 107 -6.61 -4.47 9.11
N VAL A 108 -6.26 -5.75 8.97
CA VAL A 108 -4.98 -6.28 9.44
C VAL A 108 -3.79 -5.63 8.73
N ILE A 109 -3.88 -5.40 7.41
CA ILE A 109 -2.81 -4.73 6.65
C ILE A 109 -2.60 -3.30 7.14
N VAL A 110 -3.69 -2.55 7.34
CA VAL A 110 -3.63 -1.18 7.86
C VAL A 110 -3.07 -1.15 9.28
N ALA A 111 -3.51 -2.07 10.14
CA ALA A 111 -3.02 -2.20 11.51
C ALA A 111 -1.53 -2.56 11.57
N ALA A 112 -1.07 -3.48 10.71
CA ALA A 112 0.34 -3.86 10.63
C ALA A 112 1.24 -2.66 10.25
N TYR A 113 0.79 -1.83 9.30
CA TYR A 113 1.50 -0.61 8.92
C TYR A 113 1.54 0.42 10.06
N ALA A 114 0.41 0.64 10.74
CA ALA A 114 0.33 1.53 11.90
C ALA A 114 1.25 1.07 13.03
N LEU A 115 1.27 -0.23 13.35
CA LEU A 115 2.14 -0.81 14.37
C LEU A 115 3.63 -0.67 14.01
N THR A 116 3.99 -0.94 12.76
CA THR A 116 5.38 -0.79 12.29
C THR A 116 5.87 0.65 12.49
N ASN A 117 5.05 1.63 12.12
CA ASN A 117 5.39 3.04 12.31
C ASN A 117 5.42 3.45 13.78
N ALA A 118 4.56 2.88 14.62
CA ALA A 118 4.55 3.13 16.05
C ALA A 118 5.85 2.63 16.71
N VAL A 119 6.31 1.43 16.34
CA VAL A 119 7.58 0.88 16.85
C VAL A 119 8.78 1.69 16.38
N LEU A 120 8.83 2.06 15.08
CA LEU A 120 9.92 2.88 14.54
C LEU A 120 9.97 4.27 15.20
N ASN A 121 8.83 4.89 15.43
CA ASN A 121 8.76 6.17 16.17
C ASN A 121 9.21 6.01 17.62
N ALA A 122 8.77 4.96 18.32
CA ALA A 122 9.19 4.72 19.70
C ALA A 122 10.72 4.56 19.83
N ILE A 123 11.35 3.86 18.89
CA ILE A 123 12.81 3.69 18.85
C ILE A 123 13.52 5.00 18.49
N THR A 124 12.99 5.76 17.51
CA THR A 124 13.59 7.03 17.08
C THR A 124 13.49 8.08 18.19
N VAL A 125 12.32 8.22 18.83
CA VAL A 125 12.10 9.15 19.96
C VAL A 125 12.97 8.78 21.17
N GLY A 126 13.15 7.50 21.47
CA GLY A 126 14.07 7.04 22.53
C GLY A 126 15.54 7.32 22.25
N SER A 127 15.91 7.43 20.96
CA SER A 127 17.27 7.76 20.53
C SER A 127 17.59 9.26 20.61
N VAL A 128 16.57 10.14 20.55
CA VAL A 128 16.76 11.61 20.66
C VAL A 128 16.83 12.10 22.12
N SER A 129 16.36 11.31 23.09
CA SER A 129 16.45 11.65 24.52
C SER A 129 17.78 11.25 25.18
N GLY A 130 18.78 10.83 24.39
CA GLY A 130 19.99 10.16 24.87
C GLY A 130 21.34 10.80 24.48
N THR A 131 21.40 12.10 24.20
CA THR A 131 22.68 12.83 24.14
C THR A 131 22.71 13.92 25.22
N PRO A 132 23.83 14.07 25.98
CA PRO A 132 23.96 15.07 27.04
C PRO A 132 23.85 16.51 26.52
#